data_AF-A0AAV3SAU9-F1
#
_entry.id   AF-A0AAV3SAU9-F1
#
_cell.length_a   1.000
_cell.length_b   1.000
_cell.length_c   1.000
_cell.angle_alpha   90.00
_cell.angle_beta   90.00
_cell.angle_gamma   90.00
#
_symmetry.space_group_name_H-M   'P 1'
#
loop_
_entity.id
_entity.type
_entity.pdbx_description
1 polymer ?
#
loop_
_entity_poly.entity_id
_entity_poly.type
_entity_poly.pdbx_seq_one_letter_code
_entity_poly.pdbx_strand_id
1 'polypeptide(L)'
;MGEPLDTRAVQAEEVIERLEREYPDPEISLNFSNRFELLVAVVLSAQCTDERVNKVTADLFEKYDGPADFANADVEDIADDIDSITY
;
A
#
# COMPACT_ATOMS: atom_id res chain seq x y z
N MET A 1 -28.52 -17.40 0.09
CA MET A 1 -28.19 -16.24 0.96
C MET A 1 -28.91 -16.47 2.27
N GLY A 2 -28.18 -16.47 3.40
CA GLY A 2 -28.79 -16.64 4.72
C GLY A 2 -29.57 -15.39 5.15
N GLU A 3 -30.39 -15.52 6.20
CA GLU A 3 -31.02 -14.36 6.80
C GLU A 3 -29.96 -13.48 7.47
N PRO A 4 -29.98 -12.15 7.21
CA PRO A 4 -29.04 -11.24 7.85
C PRO A 4 -29.31 -11.13 9.35
N LEU A 5 -28.25 -10.95 10.14
CA LEU A 5 -28.34 -10.68 11.57
C LEU A 5 -29.07 -9.35 11.84
N ASP A 6 -29.57 -9.20 13.06
CA ASP A 6 -30.60 -8.23 13.43
C ASP A 6 -30.22 -6.75 13.14
N THR A 7 -28.98 -6.35 13.45
CA THR A 7 -28.50 -4.98 13.21
C THR A 7 -27.22 -4.95 12.39
N ARG A 8 -26.97 -3.81 11.72
CA ARG A 8 -25.71 -3.57 10.99
C ARG A 8 -24.46 -3.72 11.87
N ALA A 9 -24.56 -3.35 13.16
CA ALA A 9 -23.47 -3.49 14.11
C ALA A 9 -23.13 -4.97 14.35
N VAL A 10 -24.15 -5.80 14.62
CA VAL A 10 -23.98 -7.24 14.83
C VAL A 10 -23.47 -7.94 13.56
N GLN A 11 -23.92 -7.51 12.37
CA GLN A 11 -23.39 -8.01 11.10
C GLN A 11 -21.90 -7.65 10.92
N ALA A 12 -21.49 -6.43 11.28
CA ALA A 12 -20.10 -6.01 11.17
C ALA A 12 -19.18 -6.78 12.13
N GLU A 13 -19.63 -6.99 13.38
CA GLU A 13 -18.92 -7.78 14.38
C GLU A 13 -18.69 -9.22 13.91
N GLU A 14 -19.74 -9.88 13.40
CA GLU A 14 -19.62 -11.24 12.83
C GLU A 14 -18.64 -11.31 11.64
N VAL A 15 -18.61 -10.28 10.78
CA VAL A 15 -17.67 -10.22 9.66
C VAL A 15 -16.24 -10.07 10.16
N ILE A 16 -16.00 -9.18 11.13
CA ILE A 16 -14.67 -8.96 11.71
C ILE A 16 -14.17 -10.25 12.37
N GLU A 17 -14.98 -10.91 13.20
CA GLU A 17 -14.59 -12.17 13.86
C GLU A 17 -14.22 -13.28 12.87
N ARG A 18 -14.90 -13.34 11.71
CA ARG A 18 -14.56 -14.29 10.65
C ARG A 18 -13.25 -13.93 9.96
N LEU A 19 -13.04 -12.64 9.68
CA LEU A 19 -11.80 -12.16 9.07
C LEU A 19 -10.59 -12.37 9.99
N GLU A 20 -10.72 -12.09 11.29
CA GLU A 20 -9.65 -12.32 12.28
C GLU A 20 -9.31 -13.81 12.42
N ARG A 21 -10.30 -14.70 12.29
CA ARG A 21 -10.07 -16.15 12.32
C ARG A 21 -9.40 -16.67 11.05
N GLU A 22 -9.79 -16.16 9.89
CA GLU A 22 -9.24 -16.56 8.58
C GLU A 22 -7.84 -15.96 8.34
N TYR A 23 -7.62 -14.73 8.80
CA TYR A 23 -6.38 -13.95 8.64
C TYR A 23 -5.83 -13.56 10.01
N PRO A 24 -5.22 -14.50 10.76
CA PRO A 24 -4.81 -14.28 12.16
C PRO A 24 -3.63 -13.32 12.33
N ASP A 25 -2.85 -13.07 11.27
CA ASP A 25 -1.68 -12.19 11.29
C ASP A 25 -1.59 -11.42 9.96
N PRO A 26 -2.43 -10.39 9.76
CA PRO A 26 -2.44 -9.64 8.51
C PRO A 26 -1.20 -8.74 8.42
N GLU A 27 -0.45 -8.89 7.32
CA GLU A 27 0.73 -8.08 7.04
C GLU A 27 0.43 -6.96 6.03
N ILE A 28 1.31 -5.96 6.00
CA ILE A 28 1.30 -4.94 4.94
C ILE A 28 1.84 -5.58 3.66
N SER A 29 1.05 -5.54 2.59
CA SER A 29 1.39 -6.07 1.27
C SER A 29 2.44 -5.25 0.50
N LEU A 30 2.66 -4.01 0.91
CA LEU A 30 3.69 -3.13 0.36
C LEU A 30 5.07 -3.44 0.97
N ASN A 31 6.10 -3.49 0.13
CA ASN A 31 7.48 -3.71 0.55
C ASN A 31 8.12 -2.38 1.00
N PHE A 32 8.68 -2.36 2.21
CA PHE A 32 9.41 -1.22 2.76
C PHE A 32 10.41 -1.66 3.84
N SER A 33 11.49 -0.91 3.99
CA SER A 33 12.49 -1.10 5.04
C SER A 33 12.32 -0.11 6.21
N ASN A 34 11.63 1.00 5.97
CA ASN A 34 11.46 2.08 6.92
C ASN A 34 10.15 2.86 6.71
N ARG A 35 9.84 3.77 7.63
CA ARG A 35 8.57 4.53 7.62
C ARG A 35 8.43 5.49 6.44
N PHE A 36 9.53 6.00 5.90
CA PHE A 36 9.50 6.91 4.77
C PHE A 36 9.19 6.14 3.47
N GLU A 37 9.85 5.00 3.26
CA GLU A 37 9.52 4.11 2.15
C GLU A 37 8.04 3.67 2.19
N LEU A 38 7.52 3.29 3.37
CA LEU A 38 6.10 2.96 3.51
C LEU A 38 5.19 4.13 3.12
N LEU A 39 5.53 5.36 3.53
CA LEU A 39 4.76 6.55 3.16
C LEU A 39 4.72 6.73 1.64
N VAL A 40 5.87 6.63 0.97
CA VAL A 40 5.96 6.77 -0.49
C VAL A 40 5.17 5.66 -1.19
N ALA A 41 5.33 4.40 -0.76
CA ALA A 41 4.61 3.27 -1.32
C ALA A 41 3.08 3.41 -1.17
N VAL A 42 2.59 3.91 -0.03
CA VAL A 42 1.16 4.19 0.20
C VAL A 42 0.64 5.31 -0.69
N VAL A 43 1.44 6.34 -0.96
CA VAL A 43 1.04 7.40 -1.91
C VAL A 43 0.91 6.84 -3.32
N LEU A 44 1.86 6.00 -3.74
CA LEU A 44 1.86 5.37 -5.08
C LEU A 44 0.80 4.27 -5.24
N SER A 45 0.28 3.70 -4.15
CA SER A 45 -0.76 2.65 -4.22
C SER A 45 -2.15 3.18 -4.54
N ALA A 46 -2.35 4.50 -4.51
CA ALA A 46 -3.60 5.10 -4.91
C ALA A 46 -3.98 4.69 -6.35
N GLN A 47 -5.10 3.95 -6.49
CA GLN A 47 -5.59 3.41 -7.76
C GLN A 47 -4.61 2.47 -8.50
N CYS A 48 -3.63 1.91 -7.78
CA CYS A 48 -2.64 0.97 -8.31
C CYS A 48 -2.64 -0.34 -7.50
N THR A 49 -2.16 -1.44 -8.07
CA THR A 49 -2.04 -2.70 -7.34
C THR A 49 -0.73 -2.73 -6.54
N ASP A 50 -0.76 -3.30 -5.33
CA ASP A 50 0.44 -3.42 -4.49
C ASP A 50 1.59 -4.15 -5.20
N GLU A 51 1.27 -5.15 -6.04
CA GLU A 51 2.26 -5.86 -6.85
C GLU A 51 3.02 -4.92 -7.80
N ARG A 52 2.32 -3.96 -8.40
CA ARG A 52 2.92 -2.98 -9.32
C ARG A 52 3.71 -1.93 -8.54
N VAL A 53 3.17 -1.43 -7.44
CA VAL A 53 3.88 -0.51 -6.54
C VAL A 53 5.20 -1.14 -6.10
N ASN A 54 5.17 -2.37 -5.61
CA ASN A 54 6.37 -3.09 -5.14
C ASN A 54 7.45 -3.27 -6.22
N LYS A 55 7.07 -3.40 -7.49
CA LYS A 55 8.02 -3.46 -8.61
C LYS A 55 8.68 -2.11 -8.84
N VAL A 56 7.91 -1.03 -8.85
CA VAL A 56 8.42 0.33 -9.06
C VAL A 56 9.28 0.78 -7.89
N THR A 57 8.81 0.54 -6.66
CA THR A 57 9.51 1.00 -5.46
C THR A 57 10.82 0.26 -5.19
N ALA A 58 11.01 -0.95 -5.73
CA ALA A 58 12.27 -1.67 -5.63
C ALA A 58 13.42 -0.85 -6.25
N ASP A 59 13.24 -0.37 -7.48
CA ASP A 59 14.23 0.46 -8.18
C ASP A 59 14.26 1.89 -7.61
N LEU A 60 13.08 2.45 -7.26
CA LEU A 60 12.97 3.80 -6.72
C LEU A 60 13.71 3.96 -5.38
N PHE A 61 13.62 2.99 -4.48
CA PHE A 61 14.27 3.03 -3.16
C PHE A 61 15.76 2.69 -3.23
N GLU A 62 16.21 1.99 -4.29
CA GLU A 62 17.64 1.86 -4.57
C GLU A 62 18.23 3.17 -5.13
N LYS A 63 17.44 3.92 -5.93
CA LYS A 63 17.87 5.21 -6.51
C LYS A 63 17.87 6.36 -5.49
N TYR A 64 16.93 6.36 -4.55
CA TYR A 64 16.73 7.43 -3.57
C TYR A 64 16.73 6.88 -2.14
N ASP A 65 17.86 7.02 -1.42
CA ASP A 65 18.08 6.42 -0.10
C ASP A 65 17.20 7.03 1.00
N GLY A 66 16.68 8.25 0.80
CA GLY A 66 15.83 8.87 1.78
C GLY A 66 15.24 10.23 1.39
N PRO A 67 14.56 10.90 2.34
CA PRO A 67 13.80 12.12 2.06
C PRO A 67 14.63 13.25 1.41
N ALA A 68 15.91 13.34 1.76
CA ALA A 68 16.80 14.36 1.20
C ALA A 68 17.02 14.13 -0.30
N ASP A 69 17.16 12.90 -0.76
CA ASP A 69 17.40 12.61 -2.17
C ASP A 69 16.14 12.87 -3.00
N PHE A 70 14.97 12.43 -2.51
CA PHE A 70 13.68 12.78 -3.11
C PHE A 70 13.46 14.30 -3.17
N ALA A 71 13.86 15.06 -2.14
CA ALA A 71 13.67 16.50 -2.10
C ALA A 71 14.61 17.27 -3.05
N ASN A 72 15.76 16.68 -3.41
CA ASN A 72 16.75 17.29 -4.28
C ASN A 72 16.68 16.78 -5.73
N ALA A 73 15.90 15.72 -5.99
CA ALA A 73 15.70 15.17 -7.33
C ALA A 73 14.88 16.12 -8.21
N ASP A 74 15.19 16.12 -9.51
CA ASP A 74 14.35 16.81 -10.48
C ASP A 74 12.99 16.12 -10.58
N VAL A 75 11.93 16.92 -10.64
CA VAL A 75 10.54 16.40 -10.66
C VAL A 75 10.28 15.55 -11.91
N GLU A 76 10.93 15.89 -13.03
CA GLU A 76 10.86 15.14 -14.28
C GLU A 76 11.45 13.73 -14.11
N ASP A 77 12.59 13.59 -13.41
CA ASP A 77 13.20 12.29 -13.14
C ASP A 77 12.28 11.41 -12.29
N ILE A 78 11.70 11.96 -11.21
CA ILE A 78 10.75 11.21 -10.37
C ILE A 78 9.54 10.78 -11.18
N ALA A 79 9.01 11.65 -12.04
CA ALA A 79 7.84 11.35 -12.87
C ALA A 79 8.11 10.20 -13.84
N ASP A 80 9.30 10.17 -14.45
CA ASP A 80 9.73 9.09 -15.33
C ASP A 80 9.94 7.78 -14.55
N ASP A 81 10.54 7.84 -13.35
CA ASP A 81 10.75 6.64 -12.51
C ASP A 81 9.41 5.99 -12.08
N ILE A 82 8.34 6.77 -11.96
CA ILE A 82 7.01 6.29 -11.54
C ILE A 82 6.00 6.21 -12.68
N ASP A 83 6.38 6.35 -13.96
CA ASP A 83 5.44 6.43 -15.09
C ASP A 83 4.45 5.26 -15.13
N SER A 84 4.94 4.09 -14.74
CA SER A 84 4.17 2.85 -14.81
C SER A 84 3.09 2.73 -13.72
N ILE A 85 3.07 3.63 -12.74
CA ILE A 85 2.01 3.74 -11.73
C ILE A 85 0.76 4.32 -12.39
N THR A 86 -0.30 3.50 -12.45
CA THR A 86 -1.59 3.90 -13.02
C THR A 86 -2.35 4.83 -12.08
N TYR A 87 -2.90 5.92 -12.62
CA TYR A 87 -3.76 6.89 -11.93
C TYR A 87 -5.17 6.98 -12.53
#